data_AF-A0A7Y2N6S4-F1
#
_entry.id   AF-A0A7Y2N6S4-F1
#
_cell.length_a   1.000
_cell.length_b   1.000
_cell.length_c   1.000
_cell.angle_alpha   90.00
_cell.angle_beta   90.00
_cell.angle_gamma   90.00
#
_symmetry.space_group_name_H-M   'P 1'
#
loop_
_entity.id
_entity.type
_entity.pdbx_description
1 polymer ?
#
loop_
_entity_poly.entity_id
_entity_poly.type
_entity_poly.pdbx_seq_one_letter_code
_entity_poly.pdbx_strand_id
1 'polypeptide(L)'
;MPKLTEFANISATLHFTPIGKVSAGFRLDVPFEGSITSEHWEGDRPVAGLDRVTVGADGIQSLQITGRIGTGKQTVAYSAIGRGTAEDGPRELMTFETGDPDLAWLNSAVGVALGTIEKDQLNLTVYIIED
;
A
#
# COMPACT_ATOMS: atom_id res chain seq x y z
N MET A 1 17.02 9.25 -16.23
CA MET A 1 17.13 7.78 -15.99
C MET A 1 16.34 7.63 -14.72
N PRO A 2 15.21 6.93 -14.71
CA PRO A 2 14.19 7.12 -13.69
C PRO A 2 14.78 6.86 -12.30
N LYS A 3 14.48 7.76 -11.37
CA LYS A 3 14.93 7.69 -9.98
C LYS A 3 13.76 7.38 -9.07
N LEU A 4 14.09 6.78 -7.92
CA LEU A 4 13.15 6.55 -6.84
C LEU A 4 13.55 7.43 -5.67
N THR A 5 12.65 8.32 -5.28
CA THR A 5 12.82 9.19 -4.11
C THR A 5 11.88 8.69 -3.02
N GLU A 6 12.38 8.47 -1.81
CA GLU A 6 11.56 8.03 -0.68
C GLU A 6 10.49 9.09 -0.38
N PHE A 7 9.25 8.64 -0.19
CA PHE A 7 8.12 9.49 0.13
C PHE A 7 7.62 9.25 1.54
N ALA A 8 7.39 7.99 1.92
CA ALA A 8 6.77 7.68 3.19
C ALA A 8 7.04 6.26 3.66
N ASN A 9 6.94 6.03 4.96
CA ASN A 9 6.99 4.71 5.58
C ASN A 9 5.66 4.38 6.23
N ILE A 10 5.09 3.22 5.92
CA ILE A 10 3.83 2.71 6.46
C ILE A 10 4.14 1.55 7.40
N SER A 11 3.53 1.56 8.59
CA SER A 11 3.43 0.40 9.47
C SER A 11 1.95 0.12 9.75
N ALA A 12 1.48 -1.10 9.45
CA ALA A 12 0.08 -1.46 9.57
C ALA A 12 -0.13 -2.88 10.10
N THR A 13 -1.22 -3.08 10.82
CA THR A 13 -1.70 -4.42 11.21
C THR A 13 -2.65 -4.94 10.13
N LEU A 14 -2.46 -6.20 9.73
CA LEU A 14 -3.22 -6.91 8.71
C LEU A 14 -4.26 -7.85 9.34
N HIS A 15 -5.48 -7.84 8.82
CA HIS A 15 -6.56 -8.70 9.28
C HIS A 15 -6.99 -9.69 8.20
N PHE A 16 -6.42 -10.88 8.20
CA PHE A 16 -6.68 -11.87 7.15
C PHE A 16 -8.08 -12.49 7.25
N THR A 17 -8.92 -12.23 6.24
CA THR A 17 -10.28 -12.81 6.13
C THR A 17 -10.35 -13.76 4.93
N PRO A 18 -10.37 -15.09 5.16
CA PRO A 18 -10.52 -16.07 4.09
C PRO A 18 -11.88 -15.96 3.40
N ILE A 19 -11.87 -15.85 2.07
CA ILE A 19 -13.07 -15.89 1.23
C ILE A 19 -13.26 -17.27 0.61
N GLY A 20 -12.18 -17.90 0.14
CA GLY A 20 -12.19 -19.25 -0.41
C GLY A 20 -11.54 -19.38 -1.78
N LYS A 21 -11.78 -20.51 -2.45
CA LYS A 21 -11.20 -20.78 -3.78
C LYS A 21 -11.89 -19.97 -4.87
N VAL A 22 -11.09 -19.42 -5.76
CA VAL A 22 -11.48 -18.77 -7.03
C VAL A 22 -10.68 -19.38 -8.17
N SER A 23 -11.00 -19.03 -9.42
CA SER A 23 -10.31 -19.58 -10.60
C SER A 23 -8.80 -19.35 -10.59
N ALA A 24 -8.35 -18.24 -10.02
CA ALA A 24 -6.95 -17.84 -9.97
C ALA A 24 -6.19 -18.30 -8.70
N GLY A 25 -6.85 -18.98 -7.76
CA GLY A 25 -6.19 -19.43 -6.52
C GLY A 25 -7.07 -19.32 -5.27
N PHE A 26 -6.47 -19.04 -4.13
CA PHE A 26 -7.18 -18.82 -2.87
C PHE A 26 -7.31 -17.33 -2.57
N ARG A 27 -8.54 -16.90 -2.27
CA ARG A 27 -8.89 -15.50 -2.06
C ARG A 27 -8.92 -15.13 -0.58
N LEU A 28 -8.27 -14.02 -0.26
CA LEU A 28 -8.28 -13.36 1.03
C LEU A 28 -8.69 -11.90 0.83
N ASP A 29 -9.52 -11.40 1.72
CA ASP A 29 -9.70 -9.97 1.90
C ASP A 29 -8.96 -9.58 3.18
N VAL A 30 -8.10 -8.56 3.09
CA VAL A 30 -7.18 -8.16 4.16
C VAL A 30 -7.39 -6.68 4.46
N PRO A 31 -8.37 -6.34 5.32
CA PRO A 31 -8.42 -5.03 5.93
C PRO A 31 -7.12 -4.74 6.69
N PHE A 32 -6.68 -3.49 6.65
CA PHE A 32 -5.51 -3.04 7.39
C PHE A 32 -5.70 -1.65 7.98
N GLU A 33 -5.01 -1.39 9.07
CA GLU A 33 -4.94 -0.09 9.72
C GLU A 33 -3.59 0.12 10.40
N GLY A 34 -3.15 1.36 10.51
CA GLY A 34 -1.85 1.69 11.09
C GLY A 34 -1.50 3.16 10.98
N SER A 35 -0.20 3.44 10.90
CA SER A 35 0.32 4.79 10.71
C SER A 35 1.25 4.90 9.50
N ILE A 36 1.42 6.14 9.05
CA ILE A 36 2.35 6.52 7.99
C ILE A 36 3.11 7.79 8.39
N THR A 37 4.42 7.80 8.13
CA THR A 37 5.32 8.92 8.36
C THR A 37 5.94 9.40 7.05
N SER A 38 6.26 10.69 6.96
CA SER A 38 6.88 11.30 5.78
C SER A 38 7.54 12.63 6.16
N GLU A 39 8.54 13.06 5.39
CA GLU A 39 9.11 14.40 5.51
C GLU A 39 8.15 15.51 5.03
N HIS A 40 7.08 15.15 4.32
CA HIS A 40 6.12 16.12 3.77
C HIS A 40 5.05 16.59 4.78
N TRP A 41 5.01 16.02 5.99
CA TRP A 41 4.13 16.47 7.07
C TRP A 41 4.73 16.16 8.45
N GLU A 42 4.25 16.85 9.48
CA GLU A 42 4.67 16.57 10.86
C GLU A 42 3.90 15.38 11.45
N GLY A 43 4.65 14.46 12.08
CA GLY A 43 4.12 13.35 12.87
C GLY A 43 3.48 12.22 12.07
N ASP A 44 2.88 11.29 12.79
CA ASP A 44 2.21 10.12 12.23
C ASP A 44 0.81 10.49 11.74
N ARG A 45 0.45 10.03 10.53
CA ARG A 45 -0.93 10.06 10.04
C ARG A 45 -1.51 8.66 10.07
N PRO A 46 -2.82 8.50 10.35
CA PRO A 46 -3.45 7.19 10.25
C PRO A 46 -3.48 6.72 8.79
N VAL A 47 -3.26 5.43 8.56
CA VAL A 47 -3.50 4.78 7.28
C VAL A 47 -4.49 3.63 7.48
N ALA A 48 -5.38 3.43 6.52
CA ALA A 48 -6.30 2.30 6.55
C ALA A 48 -6.76 1.92 5.14
N GLY A 49 -7.16 0.67 4.94
CA GLY A 49 -7.65 0.23 3.65
C GLY A 49 -8.01 -1.25 3.61
N LEU A 50 -8.10 -1.76 2.39
CA LEU A 50 -8.39 -3.14 2.08
C LEU A 50 -7.47 -3.61 0.95
N ASP A 51 -6.73 -4.69 1.20
CA ASP A 51 -6.07 -5.45 0.15
C ASP A 51 -6.90 -6.69 -0.22
N ARG A 52 -7.09 -6.84 -1.51
CA ARG A 52 -7.83 -7.90 -2.17
C ARG A 52 -6.83 -8.92 -2.72
N VAL A 53 -6.38 -9.83 -1.87
CA VAL A 53 -5.26 -10.75 -2.17
C VAL A 53 -5.75 -12.05 -2.81
N THR A 54 -5.09 -12.49 -3.87
CA THR A 54 -5.25 -13.86 -4.41
C THR A 54 -3.92 -14.59 -4.43
N VAL A 55 -3.86 -15.71 -3.73
CA VAL A 55 -2.67 -16.56 -3.63
C VAL A 55 -2.77 -17.68 -4.66
N GLY A 56 -1.87 -17.66 -5.63
CA GLY A 56 -1.75 -18.68 -6.67
C GLY A 56 -1.21 -20.01 -6.15
N ALA A 57 -1.34 -21.07 -6.94
CA ALA A 57 -0.76 -22.38 -6.62
C ALA A 57 0.78 -22.38 -6.62
N ASP A 58 1.39 -21.39 -7.28
CA ASP A 58 2.81 -21.08 -7.27
C ASP A 58 3.27 -20.30 -6.03
N GLY A 59 2.35 -19.97 -5.13
CA GLY A 59 2.63 -19.17 -3.93
C GLY A 59 2.74 -17.67 -4.19
N ILE A 60 2.54 -17.21 -5.43
CA ILE A 60 2.54 -15.79 -5.76
C ILE A 60 1.25 -15.15 -5.27
N GLN A 61 1.40 -14.04 -4.56
CA GLN A 61 0.31 -13.22 -4.09
C GLN A 61 0.02 -12.13 -5.13
N SER A 62 -1.23 -12.03 -5.55
CA SER A 62 -1.75 -10.96 -6.41
C SER A 62 -2.45 -9.95 -5.53
N LEU A 63 -1.99 -8.70 -5.51
CA LEU A 63 -2.46 -7.67 -4.59
C LEU A 63 -3.31 -6.63 -5.34
N GLN A 64 -4.38 -6.17 -4.70
CA GLN A 64 -5.27 -5.13 -5.21
C GLN A 64 -5.73 -4.26 -4.05
N ILE A 65 -5.10 -3.12 -3.88
CA ILE A 65 -5.22 -2.30 -2.68
C ILE A 65 -6.06 -1.06 -2.98
N THR A 66 -6.96 -0.74 -2.07
CA THR A 66 -7.56 0.59 -1.94
C THR A 66 -7.37 1.05 -0.51
N GLY A 67 -6.80 2.24 -0.32
CA GLY A 67 -6.52 2.77 1.01
C GLY A 67 -6.62 4.28 1.10
N ARG A 68 -6.42 4.79 2.30
CA ARG A 68 -6.40 6.22 2.62
C ARG A 68 -5.32 6.53 3.63
N ILE A 69 -4.69 7.68 3.47
CA ILE A 69 -3.76 8.31 4.41
C ILE A 69 -4.47 9.53 5.01
N GLY A 70 -4.35 9.71 6.32
CA GLY A 70 -4.93 10.84 7.03
C GLY A 70 -6.46 10.79 7.17
N THR A 71 -7.00 11.88 7.71
CA THR A 71 -8.45 12.08 7.91
C THR A 71 -8.85 13.50 7.54
N GLY A 72 -10.14 13.71 7.27
CA GLY A 72 -10.69 15.03 7.00
C GLY A 72 -10.15 15.66 5.71
N LYS A 73 -9.71 16.92 5.80
CA LYS A 73 -9.24 17.70 4.63
C LYS A 73 -7.83 17.30 4.16
N GLN A 74 -7.06 16.61 4.99
CA GLN A 74 -5.68 16.18 4.71
C GLN A 74 -5.65 14.70 4.32
N THR A 75 -6.70 14.23 3.64
CA THR A 75 -6.82 12.85 3.22
C THR A 75 -6.27 12.66 1.81
N VAL A 76 -5.41 11.66 1.65
CA VAL A 76 -4.99 11.14 0.36
C VAL A 76 -5.59 9.75 0.20
N ALA A 77 -6.45 9.57 -0.80
CA ALA A 77 -6.87 8.23 -1.23
C ALA A 77 -5.76 7.64 -2.11
N TYR A 78 -5.56 6.33 -2.04
CA TYR A 78 -4.64 5.65 -2.95
C TYR A 78 -5.20 4.32 -3.42
N SER A 79 -4.79 3.94 -4.62
CA SER A 79 -5.00 2.61 -5.17
C SER A 79 -3.65 2.02 -5.52
N ALA A 80 -3.50 0.71 -5.35
CA ALA A 80 -2.29 0.03 -5.74
C ALA A 80 -2.55 -1.38 -6.28
N ILE A 81 -1.65 -1.84 -7.14
CA ILE A 81 -1.60 -3.22 -7.62
C ILE A 81 -0.21 -3.76 -7.37
N GLY A 82 -0.10 -5.04 -7.02
CA GLY A 82 1.19 -5.57 -6.63
C GLY A 82 1.32 -7.08 -6.75
N ARG A 83 2.55 -7.52 -6.49
CA ARG A 83 2.92 -8.93 -6.37
C ARG A 83 3.72 -9.12 -5.10
N GLY A 84 3.58 -10.27 -4.48
CA GLY A 84 4.41 -10.65 -3.35
C GLY A 84 4.61 -12.16 -3.25
N THR A 85 5.59 -12.53 -2.44
CA THR A 85 5.79 -13.90 -1.98
C THR A 85 5.98 -13.87 -0.47
N ALA A 86 5.95 -15.04 0.18
CA ALA A 86 6.26 -15.12 1.61
C ALA A 86 7.71 -14.70 1.95
N GLU A 87 8.62 -14.79 0.98
CA GLU A 87 10.05 -14.47 1.15
C GLU A 87 10.35 -13.00 0.82
N ASP A 88 9.83 -12.49 -0.31
CA ASP A 88 10.15 -11.16 -0.83
C ASP A 88 9.25 -10.05 -0.27
N GLY A 89 8.13 -10.40 0.35
CA GLY A 89 7.09 -9.44 0.73
C GLY A 89 6.39 -8.77 -0.46
N PRO A 90 5.52 -7.79 -0.20
CA PRO A 90 4.78 -7.08 -1.25
C PRO A 90 5.66 -6.08 -2.02
N ARG A 91 5.41 -5.99 -3.33
CA ARG A 91 5.94 -4.98 -4.25
C ARG A 91 4.78 -4.40 -5.03
N GLU A 92 4.54 -3.11 -4.88
CA GLU A 92 3.29 -2.47 -5.32
C GLU A 92 3.56 -1.25 -6.18
N LEU A 93 2.69 -1.02 -7.16
CA LEU A 93 2.60 0.22 -7.95
C LEU A 93 1.38 0.99 -7.44
N MET A 94 1.59 2.24 -7.04
CA MET A 94 0.59 3.08 -6.37
C MET A 94 0.24 4.31 -7.20
N THR A 95 -1.02 4.72 -7.10
CA THR A 95 -1.55 6.01 -7.58
C THR A 95 -2.34 6.68 -6.47
N PHE A 96 -2.37 8.02 -6.48
CA PHE A 96 -2.93 8.82 -5.40
C PHE A 96 -4.00 9.78 -5.92
N GLU A 97 -4.95 10.12 -5.05
CA GLU A 97 -5.95 11.15 -5.27
C GLU A 97 -6.11 11.98 -4.00
N THR A 98 -6.00 13.29 -4.12
CA THR A 98 -6.16 14.21 -2.98
C THR A 98 -6.67 15.58 -3.40
N GLY A 99 -7.51 16.14 -2.54
CA GLY A 99 -7.92 17.56 -2.60
C GLY A 99 -7.09 18.47 -1.70
N ASP A 100 -6.09 17.94 -0.99
CA ASP A 100 -5.17 18.70 -0.14
C ASP A 100 -4.17 19.48 -1.03
N PRO A 101 -4.20 20.82 -1.03
CA PRO A 101 -3.30 21.64 -1.86
C PRO A 101 -1.81 21.39 -1.59
N ASP A 102 -1.45 21.07 -0.34
CA ASP A 102 -0.05 20.86 0.05
C ASP A 102 0.50 19.52 -0.49
N LEU A 103 -0.40 18.59 -0.78
CA LEU A 103 -0.10 17.26 -1.32
C LEU A 103 -0.60 17.07 -2.76
N ALA A 104 -1.05 18.14 -3.42
CA ALA A 104 -1.68 18.06 -4.73
C ALA A 104 -0.77 17.48 -5.83
N TRP A 105 0.55 17.55 -5.64
CA TRP A 105 1.54 16.94 -6.52
C TRP A 105 1.41 15.42 -6.62
N LEU A 106 0.86 14.76 -5.58
CA LEU A 106 0.60 13.31 -5.59
C LEU A 106 -0.41 12.90 -6.67
N ASN A 107 -1.32 13.79 -7.07
CA ASN A 107 -2.29 13.52 -8.14
C ASN A 107 -1.64 13.24 -9.50
N SER A 108 -0.39 13.69 -9.70
CA SER A 108 0.41 13.41 -10.90
C SER A 108 1.54 12.41 -10.68
N ALA A 109 1.71 11.95 -9.44
CA ALA A 109 2.81 11.07 -9.07
C ALA A 109 2.44 9.59 -9.25
N VAL A 110 3.45 8.77 -9.51
CA VAL A 110 3.35 7.32 -9.48
C VAL A 110 4.30 6.80 -8.41
N GLY A 111 3.76 6.00 -7.50
CA GLY A 111 4.50 5.43 -6.39
C GLY A 111 4.89 3.97 -6.63
N VAL A 112 5.98 3.54 -6.00
CA VAL A 112 6.34 2.14 -5.84
C VAL A 112 6.52 1.87 -4.35
N ALA A 113 5.86 0.85 -3.81
CA ALA A 113 6.08 0.42 -2.44
C ALA A 113 6.80 -0.93 -2.39
N LEU A 114 7.74 -1.03 -1.46
CA LEU A 114 8.46 -2.26 -1.14
C LEU A 114 8.19 -2.58 0.32
N GLY A 115 7.84 -3.84 0.61
CA GLY A 115 7.40 -4.19 1.95
C GLY A 115 7.93 -5.50 2.49
N THR A 116 7.74 -5.65 3.80
CA THR A 116 7.94 -6.89 4.53
C THR A 116 6.72 -7.16 5.39
N ILE A 117 6.45 -8.46 5.63
CA ILE A 117 5.39 -8.90 6.53
C ILE A 117 6.00 -9.82 7.57
N GLU A 118 5.85 -9.47 8.84
CA GLU A 118 6.16 -10.34 9.97
C GLU A 118 4.87 -10.64 10.73
N LYS A 119 4.40 -11.89 10.66
CA LYS A 119 3.08 -12.31 11.17
C LYS A 119 1.95 -11.51 10.54
N ASP A 120 1.38 -10.57 11.29
CA ASP A 120 0.29 -9.68 10.90
C ASP A 120 0.74 -8.23 10.78
N GLN A 121 2.05 -7.95 10.90
CA GLN A 121 2.59 -6.60 10.78
C GLN A 121 3.20 -6.38 9.40
N LEU A 122 2.66 -5.39 8.69
CA LEU A 122 3.16 -4.87 7.42
C LEU A 122 4.06 -3.66 7.69
N ASN A 123 5.23 -3.64 7.05
CA ASN A 123 6.03 -2.44 6.89
C ASN A 123 6.26 -2.18 5.41
N LEU A 124 5.93 -0.98 4.91
CA LEU A 124 6.20 -0.54 3.54
C LEU A 124 7.07 0.71 3.54
N THR A 125 8.05 0.76 2.64
CA THR A 125 8.65 2.02 2.20
C THR A 125 8.08 2.37 0.83
N VAL A 126 7.48 3.55 0.73
CA VAL A 126 6.89 4.10 -0.49
C VAL A 126 7.87 5.07 -1.11
N TYR A 127 8.14 4.88 -2.40
CA TYR A 127 8.95 5.75 -3.24
C TYR A 127 8.09 6.38 -4.32
N ILE A 128 8.48 7.56 -4.79
CA ILE A 128 7.90 8.20 -5.98
C ILE A 128 8.90 8.10 -7.13
N ILE A 129 8.38 7.82 -8.33
CA ILE A 129 9.15 7.79 -9.56
C ILE A 129 9.38 9.22 -10.06
N GLU A 130 10.64 9.56 -10.31
CA GLU A 130 11.08 10.84 -10.88
C GLU A 130 11.94 10.61 -12.14
N ASP A 131 12.10 11.64 -12.98
CA ASP A 131 12.84 11.59 -14.27
C ASP A 131 14.39 11.55 -14.15
#